data_AF-A0A1V4DMR0-F1
#
_entry.id   AF-A0A1V4DMR0-F1
#
_cell.length_a   1.000
_cell.length_b   1.000
_cell.length_c   1.000
_cell.angle_alpha   90.00
_cell.angle_beta   90.00
_cell.angle_gamma   90.00
#
_symmetry.space_group_name_H-M   'P 1'
#
loop_
_entity.id
_entity.type
_entity.pdbx_description
1 polymer ?
#
loop_
_entity_poly.entity_id
_entity_poly.type
_entity_poly.pdbx_seq_one_letter_code
_entity_poly.pdbx_strand_id
1 'polypeptide(L)'
;MTSLRLDHDRWFLRAGRRSNPRLTVLAVPWAGSGTAAYHGLADQLPADVDLWMLRLPGREVRRQEPLATTMSELAGPAAAACAEALTGDFVLFGHSSGALIAFDVARRLRREHGRLPPCSPSARSPHPTCRRATRPSTTCPWNAS
;
A
#
# COMPACT_ATOMS: atom_id res chain seq x y z
N MET A 1 22.52 19.82 4.31
CA MET A 1 21.33 19.34 5.07
C MET A 1 20.21 19.01 4.08
N THR A 2 20.31 17.88 3.39
CA THR A 2 19.35 17.46 2.34
C THR A 2 19.19 15.94 2.42
N SER A 3 18.51 15.44 3.45
CA SER A 3 18.38 14.00 3.67
C SER A 3 16.99 13.61 4.17
N LEU A 4 15.94 14.07 3.50
CA LEU A 4 14.56 13.60 3.74
C LEU A 4 13.90 13.00 2.49
N ARG A 5 14.54 13.05 1.32
CA ARG A 5 14.01 12.45 0.09
C ARG A 5 14.46 10.99 -0.15
N LEU A 6 15.42 10.46 0.61
CA LEU A 6 16.12 9.22 0.27
C LEU A 6 15.50 7.93 0.83
N ASP A 7 14.90 7.95 2.03
CA ASP A 7 14.35 6.73 2.63
C ASP A 7 13.00 6.30 2.05
N HIS A 8 12.28 7.20 1.39
CA HIS A 8 10.99 6.88 0.78
C HIS A 8 11.20 6.08 -0.50
N ASP A 9 12.13 6.54 -1.36
CA ASP A 9 12.53 5.79 -2.53
C ASP A 9 13.07 4.45 -2.06
N ARG A 10 14.00 4.43 -1.08
CA ARG A 10 14.18 3.37 -0.05
C ARG A 10 13.19 2.21 -0.06
N TRP A 11 12.04 2.49 0.52
CA TRP A 11 10.99 1.52 0.79
C TRP A 11 9.96 1.37 -0.33
N PHE A 12 9.87 2.32 -1.25
CA PHE A 12 8.78 2.39 -2.22
C PHE A 12 9.28 2.65 -3.64
N LEU A 13 8.87 1.80 -4.57
CA LEU A 13 8.93 2.12 -5.99
C LEU A 13 7.60 2.74 -6.43
N ARG A 14 7.63 3.96 -6.98
CA ARG A 14 6.43 4.64 -7.48
C ARG A 14 6.31 4.41 -8.98
N ALA A 15 5.22 3.76 -9.42
CA ALA A 15 4.95 3.55 -10.83
C ALA A 15 4.10 4.70 -11.38
N GLY A 16 4.79 5.63 -12.06
CA GLY A 16 4.23 6.89 -12.53
C GLY A 16 4.39 8.00 -11.49
N ARG A 17 4.74 9.21 -11.94
CA ARG A 17 4.74 10.42 -11.09
C ARG A 17 3.48 11.20 -11.38
N ARG A 18 2.36 10.81 -10.76
CA ARG A 18 1.11 11.57 -10.87
C ARG A 18 1.23 12.83 -9.99
N SER A 19 0.87 13.99 -10.54
CA SER A 19 1.07 15.28 -9.86
C SER A 19 0.09 15.54 -8.72
N ASN A 20 -1.10 14.93 -8.76
CA ASN A 20 -2.12 15.06 -7.72
C ASN A 20 -3.05 13.84 -7.67
N PRO A 21 -2.57 12.67 -7.21
CA PRO A 21 -3.42 11.50 -7.09
C PRO A 21 -4.46 11.68 -5.98
N ARG A 22 -5.70 11.30 -6.27
CA ARG A 22 -6.78 11.25 -5.26
C ARG A 22 -6.61 10.08 -4.30
N LEU A 23 -5.95 9.02 -4.74
CA LEU A 23 -5.76 7.79 -3.98
C LEU A 23 -4.38 7.20 -4.29
N THR A 24 -3.69 6.69 -3.27
CA THR A 24 -2.47 5.90 -3.44
C THR A 24 -2.72 4.44 -3.13
N VAL A 25 -2.47 3.54 -4.08
CA VAL A 25 -2.47 2.09 -3.85
C VAL A 25 -1.05 1.68 -3.49
N LEU A 26 -0.84 1.19 -2.27
CA LEU A 26 0.42 0.58 -1.86
C LEU A 26 0.32 -0.94 -2.04
N ALA A 27 0.95 -1.45 -3.10
CA ALA A 27 1.07 -2.86 -3.40
C ALA A 27 2.22 -3.50 -2.61
N VAL A 28 1.90 -4.56 -1.88
CA VAL A 28 2.81 -5.31 -1.03
C VAL A 28 3.09 -6.66 -1.68
N PRO A 29 4.33 -6.91 -2.13
CA PRO A 29 4.67 -8.20 -2.75
C PRO A 29 4.61 -9.32 -1.71
N TRP A 30 4.35 -10.53 -2.19
CA TRP A 30 4.41 -11.72 -1.35
C TRP A 30 5.85 -11.98 -0.88
N ALA A 31 5.97 -12.70 0.24
CA ALA A 31 7.26 -13.02 0.85
C ALA A 31 8.21 -13.66 -0.18
N GLY A 32 9.37 -13.04 -0.36
CA GLY A 32 10.40 -13.48 -1.31
C GLY A 32 10.27 -12.92 -2.72
N SER A 33 9.22 -12.17 -3.06
CA SER A 33 9.06 -11.49 -4.36
C SER A 33 9.61 -10.07 -4.37
N GLY A 34 9.60 -9.45 -5.56
CA GLY A 34 9.97 -8.05 -5.80
C GLY A 34 8.80 -7.23 -6.33
N THR A 35 9.06 -5.94 -6.56
CA THR A 35 8.10 -4.97 -7.11
C THR A 35 7.72 -5.23 -8.57
N ALA A 36 8.57 -5.95 -9.32
CA ALA A 36 8.33 -6.31 -10.71
C ALA A 36 6.98 -7.02 -10.96
N ALA A 37 6.46 -7.75 -9.97
CA ALA A 37 5.16 -8.42 -10.04
C ALA A 37 3.97 -7.46 -10.24
N TYR A 38 4.14 -6.17 -9.92
CA TYR A 38 3.08 -5.17 -10.01
C TYR A 38 3.32 -4.11 -11.09
N HIS A 39 4.38 -4.23 -11.91
CA HIS A 39 4.63 -3.24 -12.97
C HIS A 39 3.46 -3.14 -13.95
N GLY A 40 2.87 -4.27 -14.36
CA GLY A 40 1.70 -4.29 -15.25
C GLY A 40 0.40 -3.79 -14.60
N LEU A 41 0.36 -3.63 -13.27
CA LEU A 41 -0.79 -3.06 -12.57
C LEU A 41 -0.82 -1.53 -12.70
N ALA A 42 0.35 -0.89 -12.84
CA ALA A 42 0.45 0.57 -12.94
C ALA A 42 -0.34 1.13 -14.13
N ASP A 43 -0.27 0.43 -15.26
CA ASP A 43 -0.89 0.81 -16.54
C ASP A 43 -2.41 0.57 -16.55
N GLN A 44 -2.91 -0.26 -15.64
CA GLN A 44 -4.34 -0.59 -15.52
C GLN A 44 -5.07 0.34 -14.54
N LEU A 45 -4.32 1.15 -13.78
CA LEU A 45 -4.91 2.04 -12.78
C LEU A 45 -5.37 3.37 -13.41
N PRO A 46 -6.48 3.94 -12.92
CA PRO A 46 -6.95 5.25 -13.35
C PRO A 46 -5.88 6.34 -13.27
N ALA A 47 -6.03 7.39 -14.08
CA ALA A 47 -5.07 8.49 -14.13
C ALA A 47 -4.94 9.26 -12.80
N ASP A 48 -5.93 9.18 -11.91
CA ASP A 48 -5.99 9.82 -10.61
C ASP A 48 -5.60 8.89 -9.43
N VAL A 49 -5.15 7.67 -9.70
CA VAL A 49 -4.70 6.70 -8.69
C VAL A 49 -3.21 6.42 -8.84
N ASP A 50 -2.42 6.68 -7.80
CA ASP A 50 -0.99 6.39 -7.81
C ASP A 50 -0.70 4.96 -7.35
N LEU A 51 0.31 4.31 -7.94
CA LEU A 51 0.75 2.98 -7.53
C LEU A 51 2.13 3.04 -6.90
N TRP A 52 2.19 2.65 -5.64
CA TRP A 52 3.43 2.48 -4.89
C TRP A 52 3.63 1.01 -4.62
N MET A 53 4.86 0.53 -4.72
CA MET A 53 5.20 -0.87 -4.49
C MET A 53 6.22 -0.96 -3.37
N LEU A 54 5.93 -1.76 -2.35
CA LEU A 54 6.81 -1.95 -1.21
C LEU A 54 8.04 -2.78 -1.61
N ARG A 55 9.24 -2.25 -1.34
CA ARG A 55 10.52 -2.92 -1.55
C ARG A 55 10.93 -3.65 -0.28
N LEU A 56 10.91 -4.98 -0.34
CA LEU A 56 11.27 -5.82 0.80
C LEU A 56 12.80 -5.79 1.04
N PRO A 57 13.26 -5.89 2.30
CA PRO A 57 14.68 -6.10 2.61
C PRO A 57 15.22 -7.36 1.94
N GLY A 58 16.49 -7.35 1.52
CA GLY A 58 17.14 -8.47 0.83
C GLY A 58 16.73 -8.65 -0.64
N ARG A 59 15.97 -7.70 -1.22
CA ARG A 59 15.53 -7.73 -2.63
C ARG A 59 15.86 -6.44 -3.37
N GLU A 60 16.05 -6.55 -4.68
CA GLU A 60 16.27 -5.41 -5.58
C GLU A 60 17.39 -4.48 -5.10
N VAL A 61 17.11 -3.19 -5.00
CA VAL A 61 17.99 -2.16 -4.43
C VAL A 61 18.36 -2.39 -2.96
N ARG A 62 17.59 -3.23 -2.23
CA ARG A 62 17.83 -3.62 -0.84
C ARG A 62 18.46 -5.01 -0.72
N ARG A 63 19.03 -5.57 -1.80
CA ARG A 63 19.63 -6.93 -1.82
C ARG A 63 20.77 -7.16 -0.82
N GLN A 64 21.46 -6.10 -0.40
CA GLN A 64 22.55 -6.16 0.58
C GLN A 64 22.05 -6.13 2.02
N GLU A 65 20.76 -5.82 2.23
CA GLU A 65 20.15 -5.85 3.56
C GLU A 65 19.79 -7.31 3.92
N PRO A 66 19.91 -7.70 5.20
CA PRO A 66 19.44 -9.00 5.65
C PRO A 66 17.96 -9.20 5.30
N LEU A 67 17.60 -10.42 4.92
CA LEU A 67 16.19 -10.80 4.77
C LEU A 67 15.50 -10.67 6.13
N ALA A 68 14.33 -10.04 6.15
CA ALA A 68 13.51 -10.02 7.35
C ALA A 68 13.10 -11.46 7.72
N THR A 69 13.33 -11.84 8.97
CA THR A 69 13.02 -13.18 9.48
C THR A 69 11.68 -13.20 10.23
N THR A 70 11.22 -12.03 10.69
CA THR A 70 9.94 -11.88 11.38
C THR A 70 9.06 -10.81 10.72
N MET A 71 7.74 -10.94 10.92
CA MET A 71 6.78 -9.92 10.45
C MET A 71 7.05 -8.55 11.08
N SER A 72 7.51 -8.50 12.34
CA SER A 72 7.81 -7.25 13.04
C SER A 72 8.99 -6.48 12.43
N GLU A 73 10.05 -7.20 12.02
CA GLU A 73 11.22 -6.62 11.33
C GLU A 73 10.84 -6.00 9.99
N LEU A 74 9.78 -6.50 9.35
CA LEU A 74 9.29 -5.98 8.09
C LEU A 74 8.25 -4.86 8.29
N ALA A 75 7.17 -5.15 9.01
CA ALA A 75 5.99 -4.32 9.07
C ALA A 75 6.16 -3.07 9.94
N GLY A 76 7.02 -3.11 10.97
CA GLY A 76 7.32 -1.92 11.79
C GLY A 76 7.99 -0.82 10.99
N PRO A 77 9.19 -1.08 10.41
CA PRO A 77 9.88 -0.11 9.58
C PRO A 77 9.08 0.29 8.33
N ALA A 78 8.35 -0.65 7.71
CA ALA A 78 7.47 -0.32 6.59
C ALA A 78 6.33 0.63 7.01
N ALA A 79 5.69 0.41 8.16
CA ALA A 79 4.64 1.30 8.67
C ALA A 79 5.17 2.70 8.98
N ALA A 80 6.36 2.81 9.59
CA ALA A 80 6.99 4.10 9.83
C ALA A 80 7.28 4.84 8.51
N ALA A 81 7.85 4.15 7.52
CA ALA A 81 8.09 4.72 6.19
C ALA A 81 6.79 5.13 5.50
N CYS A 82 5.72 4.34 5.62
CA CYS A 82 4.39 4.69 5.10
C CYS A 82 3.82 5.93 5.79
N ALA A 83 3.99 6.04 7.11
CA ALA A 83 3.46 7.15 7.90
C ALA A 83 4.09 8.48 7.47
N GLU A 84 5.39 8.49 7.18
CA GLU A 84 6.11 9.66 6.68
C GLU A 84 5.78 9.99 5.22
N ALA A 85 5.69 8.96 4.38
CA ALA A 85 5.66 9.14 2.93
C ALA A 85 4.25 9.41 2.35
N LEU A 86 3.23 8.72 2.88
CA LEU A 86 1.87 8.85 2.37
C LEU A 86 1.25 10.10 3.00
N THR A 87 0.70 11.04 2.23
CA THR A 87 0.07 12.25 2.79
C THR A 87 -1.44 12.35 2.52
N GLY A 88 -1.95 11.58 1.57
CA GLY A 88 -3.38 11.53 1.22
C GLY A 88 -4.06 10.21 1.56
N ASP A 89 -5.22 9.99 0.95
CA ASP A 89 -5.93 8.71 1.02
C ASP A 89 -5.08 7.61 0.39
N PHE A 90 -5.01 6.47 1.06
CA PHE A 90 -4.23 5.33 0.60
C PHE A 90 -4.96 4.02 0.88
N VAL A 91 -4.75 3.02 0.03
CA VAL A 91 -5.19 1.65 0.25
C VAL A 91 -4.00 0.71 0.20
N LEU A 92 -4.05 -0.36 0.99
CA LEU A 92 -3.03 -1.39 1.01
C LEU A 92 -3.55 -2.60 0.23
N PHE A 93 -2.77 -3.03 -0.74
CA PHE A 93 -3.08 -4.18 -1.58
C PHE A 93 -1.97 -5.22 -1.45
N GLY A 94 -2.32 -6.50 -1.32
CA GLY A 94 -1.33 -7.57 -1.26
C GLY A 94 -1.93 -8.89 -1.69
N HIS A 95 -1.16 -9.68 -2.44
CA HIS A 95 -1.57 -11.01 -2.87
C HIS A 95 -0.98 -12.10 -1.95
N SER A 96 -1.78 -13.09 -1.55
CA SER A 96 -1.37 -14.20 -0.68
C SER A 96 -0.67 -13.72 0.60
N SER A 97 0.59 -14.10 0.86
CA SER A 97 1.35 -13.63 2.03
C SER A 97 1.59 -12.12 2.05
N GLY A 98 1.53 -11.45 0.89
CA GLY A 98 1.54 -9.98 0.80
C GLY A 98 0.34 -9.33 1.49
N ALA A 99 -0.83 -10.00 1.52
CA ALA A 99 -2.01 -9.51 2.24
C ALA A 99 -1.80 -9.50 3.76
N LEU A 100 -1.08 -10.50 4.29
CA LEU A 100 -0.75 -10.57 5.73
C LEU A 100 0.23 -9.46 6.13
N ILE A 101 1.22 -9.19 5.28
CA ILE A 101 2.16 -8.08 5.47
C ILE A 101 1.42 -6.74 5.42
N ALA A 102 0.58 -6.55 4.40
CA ALA A 102 -0.26 -5.36 4.26
C ALA A 102 -1.17 -5.16 5.49
N PHE A 103 -1.77 -6.23 6.01
CA PHE A 103 -2.59 -6.19 7.20
C PHE A 103 -1.80 -5.77 8.45
N ASP A 104 -0.61 -6.33 8.69
CA ASP A 104 0.18 -5.94 9.86
C ASP A 104 0.69 -4.49 9.76
N VAL A 105 1.07 -4.05 8.56
CA VAL A 105 1.40 -2.64 8.27
C VAL A 105 0.21 -1.74 8.57
N ALA A 106 -1.00 -2.08 8.11
CA ALA A 106 -2.22 -1.33 8.39
C ALA A 106 -2.50 -1.24 9.91
N ARG A 107 -2.33 -2.36 10.61
CA ARG A 107 -2.54 -2.46 12.05
C ARG A 107 -1.57 -1.57 12.83
N ARG A 108 -0.31 -1.50 12.40
CA ARG A 108 0.73 -0.65 12.97
C ARG A 108 0.49 0.83 12.66
N LEU A 109 0.20 1.17 11.41
CA LEU A 109 -0.18 2.53 11.00
C LEU A 109 -1.32 3.09 11.86
N ARG A 110 -2.34 2.27 12.14
CA ARG A 110 -3.43 2.66 13.03
C ARG A 110 -2.96 2.89 14.47
N ARG A 111 -2.22 1.93 15.03
CA ARG A 111 -1.85 1.92 16.46
C ARG A 111 -0.79 2.96 16.80
N GLU A 112 0.20 3.14 15.93
CA GLU A 112 1.41 3.91 16.20
C GLU A 112 1.34 5.33 15.60
N HIS A 113 0.58 5.49 14.51
CA HIS A 113 0.53 6.75 13.76
C HIS A 113 -0.89 7.32 13.60
N GLY A 114 -1.93 6.63 14.08
CA GLY A 114 -3.32 7.09 13.98
C GLY A 114 -3.87 7.13 12.54
N ARG A 115 -3.23 6.44 11.59
CA ARG A 115 -3.57 6.49 10.16
C ARG A 115 -4.27 5.21 9.70
N LEU A 116 -5.29 5.37 8.87
CA LEU A 116 -6.12 4.27 8.38
C LEU A 116 -6.39 4.41 6.89
N PRO A 117 -6.32 3.31 6.13
CA PRO A 117 -6.88 3.31 4.78
C PRO A 117 -8.40 3.52 4.86
N PRO A 118 -9.02 4.20 3.87
CA PRO A 118 -10.44 4.57 3.89
C PRO A 118 -11.38 3.35 3.87
N CYS A 119 -10.88 2.14 3.59
CA CYS A 119 -11.61 0.88 3.72
C CYS A 119 -10.90 -0.13 4.62
N SER A 120 -10.64 0.20 5.90
CA SER A 120 -10.48 -0.85 6.90
C SER A 120 -11.87 -1.23 7.44
N PRO A 121 -12.27 -2.52 7.50
CA PRO A 121 -13.61 -2.92 7.94
C PRO A 121 -13.90 -2.64 9.44
N SER A 122 -12.98 -2.03 10.19
CA SER A 122 -13.04 -1.96 11.65
C SER A 122 -12.95 -0.55 12.26
N ALA A 123 -12.70 0.52 11.51
CA ALA A 123 -12.47 1.82 12.15
C ALA A 123 -13.22 2.97 11.48
N ARG A 124 -14.20 3.47 12.23
CA ARG A 124 -14.94 4.70 12.01
C ARG A 124 -14.01 5.87 12.38
N SER A 125 -13.33 6.47 11.40
CA SER A 125 -12.69 7.78 11.58
C SER A 125 -13.60 8.89 11.02
N PRO A 126 -13.63 10.08 11.63
CA PRO A 126 -14.44 11.19 11.17
C PRO A 126 -13.74 11.89 10.00
N HIS A 127 -13.94 11.39 8.78
CA HIS A 127 -13.72 12.19 7.56
C HIS A 127 -15.08 12.75 7.08
N PRO A 128 -15.14 14.03 6.65
CA PRO A 128 -16.38 14.72 6.28
C PRO A 128 -17.05 14.22 4.98
N THR A 129 -16.59 13.10 4.40
CA THR A 129 -17.10 12.56 3.14
C THR A 129 -17.33 11.06 3.19
N CYS A 130 -17.92 10.55 4.27
CA CYS A 130 -18.66 9.28 4.18
C CYS A 130 -19.99 9.54 3.47
N ARG A 131 -19.95 9.90 2.18
CA ARG A 131 -21.12 9.78 1.32
C ARG A 131 -21.29 8.29 1.10
N ARG A 132 -22.15 7.70 1.93
CA ARG A 132 -22.69 6.35 1.79
C ARG A 132 -23.08 6.16 0.32
N ALA A 133 -22.25 5.47 -0.45
CA ALA A 133 -22.65 4.98 -1.76
C ALA A 133 -23.73 3.93 -1.50
N THR A 134 -24.98 4.37 -1.51
CA THR A 134 -26.14 3.49 -1.62
C THR A 134 -25.93 2.66 -2.87
N ARG A 135 -25.60 1.36 -2.71
CA ARG A 135 -25.69 0.38 -3.79
C ARG A 135 -27.11 0.46 -4.37
N PRO A 136 -27.32 0.76 -5.66
CA PRO A 136 -28.44 0.15 -6.35
C PRO A 136 -28.09 -1.32 -6.51
N SER A 137 -28.92 -2.19 -5.97
CA SER A 137 -28.92 -3.61 -6.28
C SER A 137 -29.10 -3.79 -7.79
N THR A 138 -28.18 -4.47 -8.45
CA THR A 138 -28.47 -5.20 -9.69
C THR A 138 -27.41 -6.30 -9.90
N THR A 139 -27.86 -7.52 -9.61
CA THR A 139 -27.51 -8.80 -10.25
C THR A 139 -26.33 -8.81 -11.26
N CYS A 140 -25.28 -9.57 -10.93
CA CYS A 140 -24.31 -10.09 -11.90
C CYS A 140 -24.95 -11.22 -12.73
N PRO A 141 -24.97 -11.15 -14.08
CA PRO A 141 -25.29 -12.29 -14.93
C PRO A 141 -23.98 -12.87 -15.46
N TRP A 142 -23.33 -13.72 -14.68
CA TRP A 142 -22.24 -14.58 -15.17
C TRP A 142 -22.50 -16.01 -14.67
N ASN A 143 -23.50 -16.65 -15.27
CA ASN A 143 -23.57 -18.11 -15.38
C ASN A 143 -24.60 -18.52 -16.45
N ALA A 144 -24.14 -18.78 -17.68
CA ALA A 144 -24.78 -19.65 -18.65
C ALA A 144 -23.91 -19.73 -19.92
N SER A 145 -23.15 -20.80 -20.05
CA SER A 145 -22.86 -21.51 -21.32
C SER A 145 -22.40 -22.91 -20.97
#